data_AF-A0A6P8GQZ0-F1
#
_entry.id   AF-A0A6P8GQZ0-F1
#
_cell.length_a   1.000
_cell.length_b   1.000
_cell.length_c   1.000
_cell.angle_alpha   90.00
_cell.angle_beta   90.00
_cell.angle_gamma   90.00
#
_symmetry.space_group_name_H-M   'P 1'
#
loop_
_entity.id
_entity.type
_entity.pdbx_description
1 polymer ?
#
loop_
_entity_poly.entity_id
_entity_poly.type
_entity_poly.pdbx_seq_one_letter_code
_entity_poly.pdbx_strand_id
1 'polypeptide(L)'
;MFHGFNMIHGDFCSEYTADVCNVIVPPRTETRDQLFAILALVNTYAPGSDFLLNQCEKFLQNRKHSTHGPPMFEDQMGRFSDLLVTYTNFENTTDYVRIAHPMIATKCVQLFRDHGLSMGEVTFLFLQNFCANTESPRLMQTTKSMLTLREMQGKNEGKERFSKLIRHVYEKEGKNKCRRLLMEASKIFQERTGFPQALARCYYLMVDKRWPIYEKDYINAEKWAKETIKRHPNNSFIIDTLGQVHKHHLFHYVGNGEKKCQSEVLRLGLLAINAFQEEEMAAEKEEAEESDNEATVNFSSIFNTRGKLGYLQVAEKLFESLQKINRDWRDVLTCSKRIQESLAVQFTRKSRNLTINLRAEVKKRFGFFEKYLTYSKPDSMKDDPIYIRKRANDCYAKYVEKPPRVLKMMHEDEDEMEEDVIVTMTDLQEFLRREDT
;
A
#
# COMPACT_ATOMS: atom_id res chain seq x y z
N MET A 1 38.74 5.79 23.45
CA MET A 1 38.17 7.14 23.69
C MET A 1 36.67 6.99 23.48
N PHE A 2 35.81 7.39 24.43
CA PHE A 2 34.37 7.12 24.38
C PHE A 2 33.70 7.95 23.27
N HIS A 3 33.73 7.41 22.05
CA HIS A 3 33.19 7.98 20.83
C HIS A 3 31.72 8.43 20.98
N GLY A 4 30.91 7.68 21.74
CA GLY A 4 29.53 8.05 22.06
C GLY A 4 29.35 9.26 22.98
N PHE A 5 30.30 9.56 23.86
CA PHE A 5 30.19 10.66 24.83
C PHE A 5 30.47 12.03 24.18
N ASN A 6 31.47 12.09 23.29
CA ASN A 6 31.79 13.31 22.52
C ASN A 6 30.68 13.71 21.54
N MET A 7 29.80 12.77 21.15
CA MET A 7 28.67 13.04 20.25
C MET A 7 27.50 13.77 20.92
N ILE A 8 27.27 13.53 22.22
CA ILE A 8 26.15 14.13 22.96
C ILE A 8 26.44 15.61 23.28
N HIS A 9 27.71 15.98 23.40
CA HIS A 9 28.14 17.31 23.86
C HIS A 9 28.50 18.31 22.75
N GLY A 10 28.67 17.90 21.49
CA GLY A 10 29.34 18.72 20.46
C GLY A 10 28.57 18.95 19.16
N ASP A 11 27.23 18.97 19.17
CA ASP A 11 26.38 19.30 18.01
C ASP A 11 26.76 18.61 16.69
N PHE A 12 27.33 17.40 16.75
CA PHE A 12 27.84 16.68 15.56
C PHE A 12 28.73 17.55 14.64
N CYS A 13 29.85 18.04 15.15
CA CYS A 13 30.88 18.71 14.33
C CYS A 13 31.27 17.86 13.09
N SER A 14 31.42 18.52 11.94
CA SER A 14 31.80 17.90 10.66
C SER A 14 33.12 17.11 10.70
N GLU A 15 34.04 17.48 11.60
CA GLU A 15 35.32 16.79 11.81
C GLU A 15 35.12 15.37 12.37
N TYR A 16 34.19 15.18 13.31
CA TYR A 16 33.92 13.86 13.90
C TYR A 16 33.20 12.92 12.92
N THR A 17 32.35 13.46 12.04
CA THR A 17 31.80 12.65 10.95
C THR A 17 32.87 12.15 9.99
N ALA A 18 33.96 12.89 9.80
CA ALA A 18 35.10 12.44 8.99
C ALA A 18 35.89 11.31 9.68
N ASP A 19 36.04 11.36 11.01
CA ASP A 19 36.67 10.27 11.78
C ASP A 19 35.84 8.98 11.78
N VAL A 20 34.51 9.10 11.90
CA VAL A 20 33.59 7.97 11.74
C VAL A 20 33.69 7.38 10.32
N CYS A 21 33.83 8.22 9.29
CA CYS A 21 34.09 7.76 7.91
C CYS A 21 35.43 7.02 7.77
N ASN A 22 36.47 7.40 8.51
CA ASN A 22 37.79 6.75 8.47
C ASN A 22 37.78 5.32 9.04
N VAL A 23 36.91 5.03 10.03
CA VAL A 23 36.71 3.68 10.58
C VAL A 23 35.82 2.82 9.67
N ILE A 24 34.86 3.44 8.99
CA ILE A 24 33.88 2.80 8.10
C ILE A 24 34.46 2.68 6.68
N VAL A 25 35.55 1.93 6.52
CA VAL A 25 35.88 1.33 5.21
C VAL A 25 34.74 0.36 4.88
N PRO A 26 34.19 0.36 3.64
CA PRO A 26 33.00 -0.39 3.29
C PRO A 26 33.03 -1.85 3.79
N PRO A 27 31.88 -2.40 4.18
CA PRO A 27 31.79 -3.76 4.65
C PRO A 27 32.32 -4.70 3.56
N ARG A 28 33.39 -5.43 3.88
CA ARG A 28 33.89 -6.53 3.05
C ARG A 28 32.91 -7.70 3.17
N THR A 29 33.17 -8.77 2.43
CA THR A 29 32.39 -10.03 2.48
C THR A 29 32.45 -10.76 3.84
N GLU A 30 33.03 -10.15 4.88
CA GLU A 30 33.13 -10.73 6.23
C GLU A 30 31.80 -10.69 6.98
N THR A 31 31.56 -11.67 7.85
CA THR A 31 30.33 -11.77 8.63
C THR A 31 30.09 -10.55 9.55
N ARG A 32 31.16 -10.03 10.18
CA ARG A 32 31.06 -8.85 11.07
C ARG A 32 30.61 -7.59 10.32
N ASP A 33 31.11 -7.43 9.10
CA ASP A 33 30.82 -6.32 8.21
C ASP A 33 29.35 -6.37 7.78
N GLN A 34 28.85 -7.57 7.45
CA GLN A 34 27.43 -7.81 7.16
C GLN A 34 26.53 -7.54 8.37
N LEU A 35 26.92 -7.99 9.57
CA LEU A 35 26.17 -7.72 10.79
C LEU A 35 26.08 -6.23 11.08
N PHE A 36 27.20 -5.52 10.98
CA PHE A 36 27.22 -4.07 11.17
C PHE A 36 26.35 -3.36 10.14
N ALA A 37 26.38 -3.79 8.88
CA ALA A 37 25.50 -3.25 7.84
C ALA A 37 24.01 -3.46 8.14
N ILE A 38 23.63 -4.63 8.66
CA ILE A 38 22.26 -4.94 9.10
C ILE A 38 21.84 -4.03 10.26
N LEU A 39 22.67 -3.90 11.30
CA LEU A 39 22.40 -3.03 12.45
C LEU A 39 22.20 -1.57 12.00
N ALA A 40 23.08 -1.07 11.12
CA ALA A 40 22.98 0.28 10.57
C ALA A 40 21.74 0.48 9.70
N LEU A 41 21.41 -0.48 8.85
CA LEU A 41 20.19 -0.45 8.05
C LEU A 41 18.97 -0.34 8.96
N VAL A 42 18.81 -1.26 9.91
CA VAL A 42 17.63 -1.29 10.78
C VAL A 42 17.54 -0.03 11.63
N ASN A 43 18.63 0.42 12.26
CA ASN A 43 18.62 1.65 13.06
C ASN A 43 18.43 2.94 12.24
N THR A 44 18.63 2.90 10.92
CA THR A 44 18.33 4.04 10.02
C THR A 44 16.85 4.10 9.65
N TYR A 45 16.22 2.96 9.33
CA TYR A 45 14.82 2.91 8.85
C TYR A 45 13.80 2.56 9.93
N ALA A 46 14.27 2.16 11.12
CA ALA A 46 13.49 2.00 12.34
C ALA A 46 14.36 2.47 13.54
N PRO A 47 14.47 3.79 13.76
CA PRO A 47 15.22 4.33 14.88
C PRO A 47 14.71 3.77 16.22
N GLY A 48 15.64 3.46 17.12
CA GLY A 48 15.33 2.88 18.43
C GLY A 48 15.21 1.35 18.46
N SER A 49 15.26 0.67 17.30
CA SER A 49 15.32 -0.79 17.26
C SER A 49 16.61 -1.33 17.87
N ASP A 50 16.51 -2.51 18.47
CA ASP A 50 17.61 -3.28 19.03
C ASP A 50 17.49 -4.76 18.61
N PHE A 51 18.58 -5.49 18.75
CA PHE A 51 18.67 -6.91 18.45
C PHE A 51 19.05 -7.67 19.69
N LEU A 52 18.59 -8.91 19.81
CA LEU A 52 19.07 -9.81 20.85
C LEU A 52 20.57 -10.08 20.62
N LEU A 53 21.38 -9.91 21.66
CA LEU A 53 22.82 -10.12 21.59
C LEU A 53 23.15 -11.53 21.10
N ASN A 54 22.46 -12.54 21.66
CA ASN A 54 22.65 -13.94 21.29
C ASN A 54 22.33 -14.26 19.81
N GLN A 55 21.42 -13.50 19.17
CA GLN A 55 21.13 -13.66 17.74
C GLN A 55 22.27 -13.10 16.89
N CYS A 56 22.84 -11.97 17.33
CA CYS A 56 23.99 -11.36 16.68
C CYS A 56 25.24 -12.25 16.80
N GLU A 57 25.49 -12.83 17.98
CA GLU A 57 26.56 -13.80 18.21
C GLU A 57 26.40 -15.06 17.34
N LYS A 58 25.19 -15.62 17.28
CA LYS A 58 24.89 -16.76 16.39
C LYS A 58 25.17 -16.41 14.92
N PHE A 59 24.78 -15.23 14.47
CA PHE A 59 25.06 -14.78 13.10
C PHE A 59 26.57 -14.75 12.80
N LEU A 60 27.38 -14.28 13.75
CA LEU A 60 28.85 -14.25 13.64
C LEU A 60 29.46 -15.66 13.66
N GLN A 61 28.93 -16.56 14.50
CA GLN A 61 29.41 -17.94 14.67
C GLN A 61 29.04 -18.88 13.52
N ASN A 62 27.90 -18.63 12.84
CA ASN A 62 27.39 -19.46 11.74
C ASN A 62 28.37 -19.60 10.54
N ARG A 63 29.56 -18.99 10.58
CA ARG A 63 30.59 -19.09 9.53
C ARG A 63 32.00 -19.45 10.02
N LYS A 64 32.22 -19.73 11.31
CA LYS A 64 33.53 -20.18 11.84
C LYS A 64 33.34 -21.16 13.00
N HIS A 65 33.86 -22.37 12.85
CA HIS A 65 34.06 -23.29 13.98
C HIS A 65 35.39 -22.94 14.66
N SER A 66 35.35 -22.52 15.92
CA SER A 66 36.54 -22.35 16.77
C SER A 66 36.57 -23.45 17.83
N THR A 67 37.76 -24.00 18.08
CA THR A 67 38.04 -25.01 19.13
C THR A 67 38.26 -24.39 20.51
N HIS A 68 38.43 -23.07 20.58
CA HIS A 68 38.39 -22.28 21.81
C HIS A 68 37.04 -21.56 21.87
N GLY A 69 36.40 -21.52 23.04
CA GLY A 69 35.04 -20.98 23.23
C GLY A 69 34.79 -19.62 22.56
N PRO A 70 33.53 -19.23 22.32
CA PRO A 70 33.22 -18.06 21.50
C PRO A 70 33.89 -16.79 22.09
N PRO A 71 34.63 -16.02 21.28
CA PRO A 71 35.20 -14.74 21.74
C PRO A 71 34.10 -13.77 22.17
N MET A 72 34.41 -12.78 23.00
CA MET A 72 33.42 -11.76 23.40
C MET A 72 32.85 -11.05 22.17
N PHE A 73 31.59 -10.61 22.25
CA PHE A 73 30.91 -9.98 21.12
C PHE A 73 31.67 -8.74 20.61
N GLU A 74 32.17 -7.92 21.53
CA GLU A 74 32.96 -6.73 21.25
C GLU A 74 34.22 -7.06 20.45
N ASP A 75 34.93 -8.12 20.84
CA ASP A 75 36.13 -8.60 20.13
C ASP A 75 35.79 -9.06 18.71
N GLN A 76 34.64 -9.72 18.52
CA GLN A 76 34.18 -10.17 17.20
C GLN A 76 33.79 -9.01 16.29
N MET A 77 33.21 -7.95 16.86
CA MET A 77 32.85 -6.73 16.12
C MET A 77 34.07 -5.88 15.80
N GLY A 78 35.16 -5.99 16.58
CA GLY A 78 36.44 -5.37 16.31
C GLY A 78 36.31 -3.85 16.11
N ARG A 79 36.66 -3.36 14.92
CA ARG A 79 36.63 -1.93 14.56
C ARG A 79 35.26 -1.26 14.72
N PHE A 80 34.17 -2.03 14.82
CA PHE A 80 32.83 -1.49 14.99
C PHE A 80 32.38 -1.45 16.46
N SER A 81 33.13 -2.05 17.39
CA SER A 81 32.71 -2.16 18.79
C SER A 81 32.39 -0.80 19.42
N ASP A 82 33.20 0.22 19.15
CA ASP A 82 32.99 1.59 19.66
C ASP A 82 31.74 2.31 19.11
N LEU A 83 31.12 1.76 18.06
CA LEU A 83 29.89 2.29 17.45
C LEU A 83 28.63 1.57 17.94
N LEU A 84 28.80 0.54 18.77
CA LEU A 84 27.72 -0.29 19.29
C LEU A 84 27.52 -0.05 20.79
N VAL A 85 26.30 -0.29 21.24
CA VAL A 85 25.93 -0.30 22.65
C VAL A 85 25.27 -1.63 22.95
N THR A 86 25.89 -2.39 23.86
CA THR A 86 25.33 -3.59 24.47
C THR A 86 24.73 -3.22 25.82
N TYR A 87 23.51 -3.70 26.12
CA TYR A 87 22.86 -3.46 27.41
C TYR A 87 21.90 -4.59 27.77
N THR A 88 21.72 -4.81 29.06
CA THR A 88 20.71 -5.74 29.60
C THR A 88 19.43 -4.98 29.90
N ASN A 89 18.31 -5.48 29.40
CA ASN A 89 17.00 -5.04 29.91
C ASN A 89 16.74 -5.75 31.24
N PHE A 90 16.68 -4.99 32.32
CA PHE A 90 16.52 -5.51 33.68
C PHE A 90 15.15 -6.16 33.93
N GLU A 91 14.12 -5.84 33.14
CA GLU A 91 12.78 -6.41 33.31
C GLU A 91 12.71 -7.88 32.87
N ASN A 92 13.50 -8.26 31.87
CA ASN A 92 13.47 -9.60 31.29
C ASN A 92 14.86 -10.26 31.22
N THR A 93 15.85 -9.67 31.90
CA THR A 93 17.26 -10.10 31.95
C THR A 93 17.81 -10.50 30.58
N THR A 94 17.44 -9.76 29.55
CA THR A 94 17.79 -10.06 28.17
C THR A 94 18.77 -9.02 27.65
N ASP A 95 19.85 -9.50 27.02
CA ASP A 95 20.87 -8.64 26.45
C ASP A 95 20.54 -8.23 25.02
N TYR A 96 20.74 -6.94 24.75
CA TYR A 96 20.46 -6.30 23.48
C TYR A 96 21.68 -5.56 22.96
N VAL A 97 21.74 -5.43 21.65
CA VAL A 97 22.73 -4.62 20.93
C VAL A 97 22.05 -3.70 19.92
N ARG A 98 22.57 -2.48 19.80
CA ARG A 98 22.18 -1.51 18.76
C ARG A 98 23.35 -0.58 18.42
N ILE A 99 23.23 0.16 17.33
CA ILE A 99 24.15 1.28 17.07
C ILE A 99 23.90 2.37 18.11
N ALA A 100 24.99 2.97 18.60
CA ALA A 100 24.97 3.95 19.68
C ALA A 100 24.00 5.13 19.42
N HIS A 101 23.86 5.55 18.15
CA HIS A 101 22.96 6.64 17.80
C HIS A 101 22.38 6.51 16.37
N PRO A 102 21.09 6.85 16.13
CA PRO A 102 20.47 6.80 14.80
C PRO A 102 21.18 7.64 13.72
N MET A 103 21.83 8.75 14.10
CA MET A 103 22.61 9.56 13.15
C MET A 103 23.88 8.84 12.68
N ILE A 104 24.55 8.06 13.54
CA ILE A 104 25.67 7.20 13.10
C ILE A 104 25.13 6.20 12.08
N ALA A 105 24.04 5.50 12.42
CA ALA A 105 23.43 4.50 11.54
C ALA A 105 23.12 5.10 10.15
N THR A 106 22.53 6.29 10.13
CA THR A 106 22.19 7.01 8.89
C THR A 106 23.44 7.35 8.07
N LYS A 107 24.51 7.81 8.73
CA LYS A 107 25.80 8.09 8.07
C LYS A 107 26.46 6.82 7.54
N CYS A 108 26.43 5.72 8.28
CA CYS A 108 26.90 4.41 7.81
C CYS A 108 26.16 3.99 6.54
N VAL A 109 24.82 4.08 6.52
CA VAL A 109 24.00 3.73 5.34
C VAL A 109 24.32 4.61 4.13
N GLN A 110 24.59 5.91 4.33
CA GLN A 110 25.05 6.80 3.27
C GLN A 110 26.42 6.35 2.72
N LEU A 111 27.39 6.10 3.58
CA LEU A 111 28.72 5.62 3.18
C LEU A 111 28.67 4.28 2.45
N PHE A 112 27.88 3.32 2.94
CA PHE A 112 27.70 2.03 2.29
C PHE A 112 27.18 2.20 0.86
N ARG A 113 26.20 3.09 0.68
CA ARG A 113 25.67 3.41 -0.65
C ARG A 113 26.74 4.04 -1.54
N ASP A 114 27.49 5.01 -1.03
CA ASP A 114 28.50 5.73 -1.82
C ASP A 114 29.63 4.77 -2.29
N HIS A 115 29.82 3.66 -1.57
CA HIS A 115 30.74 2.57 -1.93
C HIS A 115 30.05 1.41 -2.68
N GLY A 116 28.81 1.56 -3.13
CA GLY A 116 28.12 0.59 -3.98
C GLY A 116 27.47 -0.59 -3.25
N LEU A 117 27.35 -0.57 -1.92
CA LEU A 117 26.64 -1.62 -1.19
C LEU A 117 25.13 -1.54 -1.45
N SER A 118 24.55 -2.66 -1.85
CA SER A 118 23.11 -2.79 -2.09
C SER A 118 22.33 -2.85 -0.77
N MET A 119 21.51 -1.82 -0.51
CA MET A 119 20.60 -1.82 0.64
C MET A 119 19.53 -2.90 0.51
N GLY A 120 19.18 -3.26 -0.72
CA GLY A 120 18.33 -4.41 -0.99
C GLY A 120 18.93 -5.72 -0.49
N GLU A 121 20.18 -6.03 -0.82
CA GLU A 121 20.83 -7.26 -0.34
C GLU A 121 21.04 -7.24 1.17
N VAL A 122 21.40 -6.11 1.78
CA VAL A 122 21.49 -5.99 3.26
C VAL A 122 20.12 -6.26 3.91
N THR A 123 19.05 -5.71 3.34
CA THR A 123 17.68 -5.97 3.82
C THR A 123 17.30 -7.45 3.67
N PHE A 124 17.68 -8.08 2.56
CA PHE A 124 17.41 -9.49 2.32
C PHE A 124 18.16 -10.39 3.33
N LEU A 125 19.43 -10.07 3.61
CA LEU A 125 20.21 -10.76 4.65
C LEU A 125 19.57 -10.60 6.03
N PHE A 126 19.09 -9.40 6.38
CA PHE A 126 18.35 -9.16 7.61
C PHE A 126 17.12 -10.08 7.71
N LEU A 127 16.28 -10.11 6.67
CA LEU A 127 15.08 -10.95 6.64
C LEU A 127 15.41 -12.43 6.84
N GLN A 128 16.40 -12.96 6.11
CA GLN A 128 16.72 -14.39 6.18
C GLN A 128 17.36 -14.82 7.50
N ASN A 129 18.20 -13.97 8.10
CA ASN A 129 18.99 -14.37 9.26
C ASN A 129 18.33 -14.01 10.60
N PHE A 130 17.52 -12.95 10.63
CA PHE A 130 16.90 -12.47 11.86
C PHE A 130 15.40 -12.66 11.88
N CYS A 131 14.72 -12.76 10.74
CA CYS A 131 13.25 -12.88 10.70
C CYS A 131 12.73 -14.28 10.41
N ALA A 132 13.38 -15.06 9.54
CA ALA A 132 12.82 -16.33 9.02
C ALA A 132 12.47 -17.38 10.09
N ASN A 133 13.21 -17.39 11.22
CA ASN A 133 13.02 -18.35 12.31
C ASN A 133 12.76 -17.65 13.66
N THR A 134 12.17 -16.44 13.63
CA THR A 134 11.85 -15.71 14.85
C THR A 134 10.35 -15.46 14.97
N GLU A 135 9.82 -15.74 16.16
CA GLU A 135 8.47 -15.30 16.53
C GLU A 135 8.48 -13.93 17.24
N SER A 136 9.62 -13.23 17.23
CA SER A 136 9.80 -11.95 17.92
C SER A 136 8.80 -10.88 17.41
N PRO A 137 7.82 -10.47 18.24
CA PRO A 137 6.87 -9.43 17.85
C PRO A 137 7.56 -8.10 17.59
N ARG A 138 8.68 -7.84 18.30
CA ARG A 138 9.51 -6.66 18.13
C ARG A 138 10.17 -6.62 16.75
N LEU A 139 10.85 -7.69 16.33
CA LEU A 139 11.48 -7.75 15.00
C LEU A 139 10.45 -7.69 13.88
N MET A 140 9.30 -8.32 14.08
CA MET A 140 8.17 -8.22 13.16
C MET A 140 7.68 -6.77 13.02
N GLN A 141 7.47 -6.05 14.13
CA GLN A 141 7.02 -4.66 14.10
C GLN A 141 8.08 -3.73 13.48
N THR A 142 9.36 -3.96 13.77
CA THR A 142 10.49 -3.28 13.12
C THR A 142 10.45 -3.51 11.60
N THR A 143 10.32 -4.76 11.17
CA THR A 143 10.30 -5.13 9.74
C THR A 143 9.09 -4.53 9.02
N LYS A 144 7.91 -4.59 9.65
CA LYS A 144 6.69 -3.93 9.15
C LYS A 144 6.92 -2.44 8.96
N SER A 145 7.53 -1.77 9.95
CA SER A 145 7.81 -0.34 9.88
C SER A 145 8.77 -0.01 8.73
N MET A 146 9.87 -0.75 8.59
CA MET A 146 10.85 -0.53 7.53
C MET A 146 10.28 -0.75 6.12
N LEU A 147 9.47 -1.79 5.91
CA LEU A 147 9.04 -2.19 4.56
C LEU A 147 7.66 -1.66 4.14
N THR A 148 6.80 -1.27 5.08
CA THR A 148 5.39 -0.96 4.77
C THR A 148 4.90 0.37 5.32
N LEU A 149 5.54 0.95 6.33
CA LEU A 149 5.12 2.23 6.90
C LEU A 149 5.41 3.37 5.91
N ARG A 150 4.37 4.11 5.53
CA ARG A 150 4.45 5.23 4.59
C ARG A 150 4.28 6.53 5.36
N GLU A 151 5.26 7.42 5.20
CA GLU A 151 5.31 8.73 5.86
C GLU A 151 4.30 9.70 5.20
N MET A 152 3.86 10.71 5.94
CA MET A 152 3.08 11.82 5.38
C MET A 152 4.06 12.88 4.87
N GLN A 153 3.84 13.43 3.68
CA GLN A 153 4.65 14.54 3.18
C GLN A 153 4.13 15.87 3.78
N GLY A 154 4.39 16.08 5.07
CA GLY A 154 3.92 17.28 5.78
C GLY A 154 2.39 17.37 5.93
N LYS A 155 1.88 18.58 6.26
CA LYS A 155 0.45 18.79 6.54
C LYS A 155 -0.44 18.80 5.29
N ASN A 156 0.13 19.12 4.11
CA ASN A 156 -0.64 19.36 2.88
C ASN A 156 -0.23 18.49 1.70
N GLU A 157 0.86 17.72 1.79
CA GLU A 157 1.26 16.80 0.73
C GLU A 157 0.95 15.37 1.20
N GLY A 158 0.27 14.61 0.35
CA GLY A 158 -0.37 13.36 0.74
C GLY A 158 0.58 12.29 1.30
N LYS A 159 0.01 11.14 1.64
CA LYS A 159 0.80 10.00 2.12
C LYS A 159 1.74 9.49 1.02
N GLU A 160 3.00 9.24 1.38
CA GLU A 160 3.97 8.59 0.51
C GLU A 160 3.43 7.28 -0.07
N ARG A 161 3.88 6.90 -1.26
CA ARG A 161 3.43 5.67 -1.92
C ARG A 161 4.03 4.41 -1.27
N PHE A 162 5.27 4.51 -0.81
CA PHE A 162 6.05 3.40 -0.25
C PHE A 162 6.85 3.84 0.98
N SER A 163 7.35 2.87 1.76
CA SER A 163 8.22 3.18 2.89
C SER A 163 9.54 3.78 2.43
N LYS A 164 10.21 4.51 3.32
CA LYS A 164 11.49 5.16 3.05
C LYS A 164 12.54 4.18 2.51
N LEU A 165 12.62 2.97 3.08
CA LEU A 165 13.53 1.93 2.60
C LEU A 165 13.16 1.43 1.20
N ILE A 166 11.88 1.15 0.93
CA ILE A 166 11.46 0.69 -0.41
C ILE A 166 11.71 1.76 -1.48
N ARG A 167 11.50 3.04 -1.15
CA ARG A 167 11.86 4.16 -2.06
C ARG A 167 13.35 4.21 -2.33
N HIS A 168 14.19 4.12 -1.29
CA HIS A 168 15.64 4.09 -1.46
C HIS A 168 16.06 2.93 -2.38
N VAL A 169 15.60 1.72 -2.10
CA VAL A 169 15.93 0.54 -2.91
C VAL A 169 15.43 0.72 -4.35
N TYR A 170 14.24 1.29 -4.55
CA TYR A 170 13.72 1.54 -5.90
C TYR A 170 14.60 2.50 -6.70
N GLU A 171 14.99 3.63 -6.10
CA GLU A 171 15.79 4.67 -6.76
C GLU A 171 17.18 4.18 -7.20
N LYS A 172 17.78 3.24 -6.46
CA LYS A 172 19.15 2.77 -6.70
C LYS A 172 19.24 1.39 -7.36
N GLU A 173 18.24 0.53 -7.13
CA GLU A 173 18.32 -0.90 -7.48
C GLU A 173 17.09 -1.39 -8.28
N GLY A 174 16.08 -0.53 -8.44
CA GLY A 174 14.91 -0.76 -9.29
C GLY A 174 13.83 -1.65 -8.67
N LYS A 175 12.68 -1.70 -9.36
CA LYS A 175 11.44 -2.37 -8.89
C LYS A 175 11.60 -3.85 -8.58
N ASN A 176 12.45 -4.56 -9.32
CA ASN A 176 12.63 -6.00 -9.13
C ASN A 176 13.22 -6.32 -7.76
N LYS A 177 14.13 -5.46 -7.26
CA LYS A 177 14.68 -5.60 -5.91
C LYS A 177 13.59 -5.39 -4.85
N CYS A 178 12.79 -4.31 -4.97
CA CYS A 178 11.67 -4.06 -4.07
C CYS A 178 10.69 -5.23 -4.02
N ARG A 179 10.33 -5.78 -5.19
CA ARG A 179 9.43 -6.93 -5.32
C ARG A 179 10.00 -8.18 -4.63
N ARG A 180 11.29 -8.45 -4.80
CA ARG A 180 11.98 -9.57 -4.13
C ARG A 180 11.93 -9.45 -2.60
N LEU A 181 12.18 -8.25 -2.06
CA LEU A 181 12.16 -8.02 -0.60
C LEU A 181 10.77 -8.22 0.00
N LEU A 182 9.75 -7.61 -0.62
CA LEU A 182 8.38 -7.73 -0.13
C LEU A 182 7.84 -9.16 -0.28
N MET A 183 8.26 -9.87 -1.33
CA MET A 183 7.94 -11.28 -1.50
C MET A 183 8.58 -12.14 -0.41
N GLU A 184 9.86 -11.91 -0.10
CA GLU A 184 10.54 -12.64 0.98
C GLU A 184 9.90 -12.37 2.34
N ALA A 185 9.62 -11.09 2.65
CA ALA A 185 8.91 -10.73 3.87
C ALA A 185 7.52 -11.37 3.94
N SER A 186 6.79 -11.43 2.83
CA SER A 186 5.47 -12.09 2.77
C SER A 186 5.51 -13.61 2.99
N LYS A 187 6.63 -14.27 2.63
CA LYS A 187 6.85 -15.70 2.88
C LYS A 187 7.20 -15.97 4.34
N ILE A 188 8.03 -15.11 4.93
CA ILE A 188 8.43 -15.21 6.35
C ILE A 188 7.24 -14.93 7.26
N PHE A 189 6.48 -13.86 6.99
CA PHE A 189 5.35 -13.43 7.81
C PHE A 189 4.01 -13.80 7.14
N GLN A 190 3.67 -15.09 7.15
CA GLN A 190 2.50 -15.63 6.42
C GLN A 190 1.16 -15.05 6.91
N GLU A 191 1.03 -14.74 8.20
CA GLU A 191 -0.20 -14.18 8.77
C GLU A 191 -0.37 -12.67 8.51
N ARG A 192 0.65 -12.00 7.95
CA ARG A 192 0.67 -10.54 7.80
C ARG A 192 0.25 -10.12 6.39
N THR A 193 -0.73 -9.23 6.33
CA THR A 193 -1.27 -8.68 5.07
C THR A 193 -0.47 -7.50 4.54
N GLY A 194 0.23 -6.76 5.40
CA GLY A 194 0.93 -5.53 5.01
C GLY A 194 1.99 -5.75 3.92
N PHE A 195 2.71 -6.89 3.95
CA PHE A 195 3.75 -7.22 2.97
C PHE A 195 3.18 -7.59 1.59
N PRO A 196 2.24 -8.56 1.46
CA PRO A 196 1.62 -8.85 0.16
C PRO A 196 0.81 -7.65 -0.36
N GLN A 197 0.20 -6.83 0.52
CA GLN A 197 -0.46 -5.58 0.11
C GLN A 197 0.52 -4.57 -0.50
N ALA A 198 1.67 -4.37 0.15
CA ALA A 198 2.73 -3.51 -0.37
C ALA A 198 3.31 -4.06 -1.67
N LEU A 199 3.40 -5.39 -1.81
CA LEU A 199 3.86 -6.04 -3.03
C LEU A 199 2.89 -5.84 -4.19
N ALA A 200 1.57 -6.00 -3.98
CA ALA A 200 0.55 -5.66 -4.97
C ALA A 200 0.71 -4.21 -5.43
N ARG A 201 0.92 -3.28 -4.49
CA ARG A 201 1.20 -1.86 -4.77
C ARG A 201 2.46 -1.64 -5.60
N CYS A 202 3.56 -2.36 -5.31
CA CYS A 202 4.76 -2.33 -6.15
C CYS A 202 4.45 -2.76 -7.58
N TYR A 203 3.61 -3.76 -7.78
CA TYR A 203 3.24 -4.19 -9.13
C TYR A 203 2.41 -3.14 -9.87
N TYR A 204 1.33 -2.59 -9.28
CA TYR A 204 0.46 -1.65 -9.99
C TYR A 204 0.94 -0.18 -10.04
N LEU A 205 1.89 0.24 -9.18
CA LEU A 205 2.45 1.60 -9.23
C LEU A 205 3.82 1.69 -9.92
N MET A 206 4.59 0.60 -9.96
CA MET A 206 5.90 0.54 -10.65
C MET A 206 5.79 -0.24 -11.96
N VAL A 207 4.71 -0.02 -12.71
CA VAL A 207 4.46 -0.70 -13.99
C VAL A 207 5.42 -0.23 -15.07
N ASP A 208 5.77 -1.12 -16.00
CA ASP A 208 6.33 -0.68 -17.28
C ASP A 208 5.27 0.03 -18.11
N LYS A 209 5.67 0.92 -19.02
CA LYS A 209 4.72 1.66 -19.88
C LYS A 209 4.34 0.89 -21.15
N ARG A 210 5.07 -0.18 -21.48
CA ARG A 210 4.97 -0.84 -22.78
C ARG A 210 4.09 -2.08 -22.70
N TRP A 211 3.08 -2.17 -23.56
CA TRP A 211 2.32 -3.40 -23.77
C TRP A 211 3.17 -4.43 -24.54
N PRO A 212 3.11 -5.75 -24.27
CA PRO A 212 2.29 -6.45 -23.26
C PRO A 212 2.94 -6.59 -21.88
N ILE A 213 4.09 -5.95 -21.65
CA ILE A 213 4.89 -6.12 -20.43
C ILE A 213 4.12 -5.67 -19.18
N TYR A 214 3.40 -4.55 -19.26
CA TYR A 214 2.62 -4.06 -18.11
C TYR A 214 1.48 -4.99 -17.72
N GLU A 215 0.96 -5.80 -18.65
CA GLU A 215 -0.15 -6.71 -18.38
C GLU A 215 0.28 -7.78 -17.37
N LYS A 216 1.51 -8.28 -17.52
CA LYS A 216 2.13 -9.19 -16.55
C LYS A 216 2.29 -8.55 -15.18
N ASP A 217 2.56 -7.25 -15.10
CA ASP A 217 2.63 -6.54 -13.83
C ASP A 217 1.25 -6.49 -13.16
N TYR A 218 0.16 -6.23 -13.89
CA TYR A 218 -1.20 -6.25 -13.33
C TYR A 218 -1.68 -7.65 -12.92
N ILE A 219 -1.36 -8.69 -13.70
CA ILE A 219 -1.63 -10.09 -13.30
C ILE A 219 -0.96 -10.42 -11.96
N ASN A 220 0.29 -10.00 -11.77
CA ASN A 220 0.98 -10.19 -10.51
C ASN A 220 0.38 -9.32 -9.39
N ALA A 221 -0.01 -8.08 -9.69
CA ALA A 221 -0.67 -7.20 -8.73
C ALA A 221 -1.96 -7.84 -8.19
N GLU A 222 -2.79 -8.38 -9.08
CA GLU A 222 -4.04 -9.05 -8.75
C GLU A 222 -3.78 -10.32 -7.93
N LYS A 223 -2.81 -11.15 -8.32
CA LYS A 223 -2.39 -12.34 -7.56
C LYS A 223 -2.05 -11.99 -6.12
N TRP A 224 -1.25 -10.95 -5.90
CA TRP A 224 -0.84 -10.54 -4.55
C TRP A 224 -1.96 -9.85 -3.78
N ALA A 225 -2.89 -9.15 -4.45
CA ALA A 225 -4.09 -8.63 -3.80
C ALA A 225 -5.01 -9.77 -3.32
N LYS A 226 -5.23 -10.79 -4.14
CA LYS A 226 -6.00 -11.99 -3.76
C LYS A 226 -5.34 -12.77 -2.63
N GLU A 227 -4.01 -12.92 -2.65
CA GLU A 227 -3.25 -13.50 -1.53
C GLU A 227 -3.42 -12.68 -0.25
N THR A 228 -3.47 -11.34 -0.36
CA THR A 228 -3.71 -10.45 0.78
C THR A 228 -5.11 -10.66 1.36
N ILE A 229 -6.14 -10.71 0.51
CA ILE A 229 -7.54 -10.96 0.90
C ILE A 229 -7.70 -12.33 1.53
N LYS A 230 -7.07 -13.37 0.96
CA LYS A 230 -7.13 -14.73 1.50
C LYS A 230 -6.66 -14.81 2.96
N ARG A 231 -5.67 -13.99 3.34
CA ARG A 231 -5.17 -13.96 4.73
C ARG A 231 -6.18 -13.31 5.69
N HIS A 232 -6.94 -12.30 5.25
CA HIS A 232 -7.92 -11.57 6.09
C HIS A 232 -9.15 -11.19 5.25
N PRO A 233 -10.08 -12.13 5.00
CA PRO A 233 -11.12 -11.98 3.98
C PRO A 233 -12.26 -11.04 4.36
N ASN A 234 -12.41 -10.71 5.65
CA ASN A 234 -13.50 -9.86 6.14
C ASN A 234 -13.07 -8.41 6.37
N ASN A 235 -11.79 -8.07 6.15
CA ASN A 235 -11.29 -6.74 6.45
C ASN A 235 -11.44 -5.81 5.24
N SER A 236 -12.26 -4.76 5.35
CA SER A 236 -12.56 -3.85 4.24
C SER A 236 -11.29 -3.15 3.70
N PHE A 237 -10.37 -2.73 4.57
CA PHE A 237 -9.09 -2.11 4.16
C PHE A 237 -8.14 -3.08 3.42
N ILE A 238 -8.31 -4.40 3.62
CA ILE A 238 -7.58 -5.43 2.89
C ILE A 238 -8.22 -5.65 1.52
N ILE A 239 -9.54 -5.73 1.46
CA ILE A 239 -10.31 -5.88 0.20
C ILE A 239 -10.08 -4.69 -0.75
N ASP A 240 -9.95 -3.46 -0.23
CA ASP A 240 -9.58 -2.22 -0.99
C ASP A 240 -8.43 -2.48 -1.97
N THR A 241 -7.47 -3.32 -1.58
CA THR A 241 -6.28 -3.64 -2.37
C THR A 241 -6.63 -4.10 -3.79
N LEU A 242 -7.66 -4.94 -3.97
CA LEU A 242 -8.06 -5.44 -5.29
C LEU A 242 -8.72 -4.34 -6.13
N GLY A 243 -9.57 -3.51 -5.51
CA GLY A 243 -10.16 -2.34 -6.16
C GLY A 243 -9.09 -1.35 -6.63
N GLN A 244 -8.06 -1.10 -5.81
CA GLN A 244 -6.93 -0.25 -6.21
C GLN A 244 -6.16 -0.84 -7.41
N VAL A 245 -5.92 -2.16 -7.45
CA VAL A 245 -5.23 -2.81 -8.58
C VAL A 245 -6.00 -2.59 -9.88
N HIS A 246 -7.28 -2.93 -9.92
CA HIS A 246 -8.10 -2.82 -11.13
C HIS A 246 -8.33 -1.37 -11.54
N LYS A 247 -8.51 -0.44 -10.58
CA LYS A 247 -8.58 1.00 -10.86
C LYS A 247 -7.31 1.49 -11.54
N HIS A 248 -6.15 1.14 -10.99
CA HIS A 248 -4.87 1.55 -11.58
C HIS A 248 -4.65 0.90 -12.96
N HIS A 249 -5.12 -0.33 -13.17
CA HIS A 249 -5.08 -1.00 -14.47
C HIS A 249 -5.90 -0.25 -15.52
N LEU A 250 -7.16 0.08 -15.20
CA LEU A 250 -8.00 0.91 -16.05
C LEU A 250 -7.32 2.24 -16.36
N PHE A 251 -6.83 2.94 -15.33
CA PHE A 251 -6.26 4.28 -15.47
C PHE A 251 -5.00 4.28 -16.34
N HIS A 252 -4.14 3.27 -16.16
CA HIS A 252 -2.97 3.08 -17.00
C HIS A 252 -3.36 2.74 -18.43
N TYR A 253 -4.28 1.78 -18.62
CA TYR A 253 -4.74 1.36 -19.93
C TYR A 253 -5.27 2.55 -20.73
N VAL A 254 -6.19 3.35 -20.17
CA VAL A 254 -6.77 4.51 -20.87
C VAL A 254 -5.81 5.69 -20.98
N GLY A 255 -4.80 5.77 -20.11
CA GLY A 255 -3.78 6.84 -20.11
C GLY A 255 -2.63 6.64 -21.11
N ASN A 256 -2.41 5.42 -21.62
CA ASN A 256 -1.22 5.08 -22.41
C ASN A 256 -1.20 5.62 -23.87
N GLY A 257 -2.01 6.61 -24.23
CA GLY A 257 -1.98 7.30 -25.53
C GLY A 257 -2.40 6.50 -26.79
N GLU A 258 -2.39 5.17 -26.74
CA GLU A 258 -2.79 4.29 -27.86
C GLU A 258 -4.31 4.28 -28.09
N LYS A 259 -4.77 3.80 -29.26
CA LYS A 259 -6.20 3.60 -29.51
C LYS A 259 -6.75 2.56 -28.51
N LYS A 260 -7.82 2.91 -27.79
CA LYS A 260 -8.39 2.08 -26.74
C LYS A 260 -9.55 1.25 -27.26
N CYS A 261 -9.59 -0.01 -26.84
CA CYS A 261 -10.69 -0.91 -27.13
C CYS A 261 -11.82 -0.68 -26.13
N GLN A 262 -13.04 -0.46 -26.62
CA GLN A 262 -14.21 -0.24 -25.77
C GLN A 262 -14.48 -1.42 -24.82
N SER A 263 -14.40 -2.65 -25.34
CA SER A 263 -14.64 -3.85 -24.53
C SER A 263 -13.65 -3.94 -23.37
N GLU A 264 -12.38 -3.60 -23.62
CA GLU A 264 -11.34 -3.64 -22.59
C GLU A 264 -11.52 -2.54 -21.53
N VAL A 265 -11.91 -1.33 -21.94
CA VAL A 265 -12.27 -0.26 -20.99
C VAL A 265 -13.43 -0.70 -20.09
N LEU A 266 -14.48 -1.30 -20.67
CA LEU A 266 -15.61 -1.82 -19.91
C LEU A 266 -15.20 -2.96 -18.98
N ARG A 267 -14.41 -3.92 -19.47
CA ARG A 267 -13.93 -5.07 -18.69
C ARG A 267 -13.12 -4.62 -17.46
N LEU A 268 -12.12 -3.75 -17.65
CA LEU A 268 -11.30 -3.24 -16.56
C LEU A 268 -12.10 -2.37 -15.58
N GLY A 269 -13.05 -1.58 -16.08
CA GLY A 269 -13.94 -0.79 -15.24
C GLY A 269 -14.86 -1.66 -14.39
N LEU A 270 -15.45 -2.70 -14.96
CA LEU A 270 -16.29 -3.67 -14.25
C LEU A 270 -15.52 -4.38 -13.13
N LEU A 271 -14.31 -4.86 -13.42
CA LEU A 271 -13.46 -5.48 -12.41
C LEU A 271 -13.19 -4.53 -11.23
N ALA A 272 -12.93 -3.25 -11.52
CA ALA A 272 -12.67 -2.26 -10.47
C ALA A 272 -13.95 -1.90 -9.69
N ILE A 273 -15.08 -1.72 -10.36
CA ILE A 273 -16.38 -1.45 -9.72
C ILE A 273 -16.78 -2.58 -8.78
N ASN A 274 -16.72 -3.82 -9.26
CA ASN A 274 -17.11 -4.98 -8.46
C ASN A 274 -16.21 -5.12 -7.22
N ALA A 275 -14.90 -4.96 -7.38
CA ALA A 275 -13.98 -5.02 -6.24
C ALA A 275 -14.23 -3.92 -5.20
N PHE A 276 -14.62 -2.70 -5.61
CA PHE A 276 -14.99 -1.64 -4.67
C PHE A 276 -16.37 -1.84 -4.03
N GLN A 277 -17.31 -2.51 -4.72
CA GLN A 277 -18.58 -2.93 -4.13
C GLN A 277 -18.37 -4.04 -3.09
N GLU A 278 -17.48 -5.00 -3.35
CA GLU A 278 -17.09 -6.02 -2.36
C GLU A 278 -16.46 -5.39 -1.11
N GLU A 279 -15.59 -4.39 -1.30
CA GLU A 279 -15.04 -3.61 -0.19
C GLU A 279 -16.13 -2.89 0.62
N GLU A 280 -17.08 -2.26 -0.08
CA GLU A 280 -18.19 -1.53 0.52
C GLU A 280 -19.08 -2.45 1.35
N MET A 281 -19.44 -3.62 0.83
CA MET A 281 -20.22 -4.62 1.56
C MET A 281 -19.48 -5.12 2.82
N ALA A 282 -18.15 -5.30 2.73
CA ALA A 282 -17.35 -5.67 3.89
C ALA A 282 -17.31 -4.55 4.94
N ALA A 283 -17.18 -3.29 4.53
CA ALA A 283 -17.19 -2.15 5.45
C ALA A 283 -18.54 -1.98 6.17
N GLU A 284 -19.65 -2.17 5.45
CA GLU A 284 -21.00 -2.12 6.03
C GLU A 284 -21.24 -3.27 7.02
N LYS A 285 -20.68 -4.45 6.75
CA LYS A 285 -20.73 -5.58 7.67
C LYS A 285 -19.89 -5.35 8.93
N GLU A 286 -18.69 -4.80 8.80
CA GLU A 286 -17.84 -4.41 9.94
C GLU A 286 -18.56 -3.42 10.87
N GLU A 287 -19.26 -2.43 10.30
CA GLU A 287 -20.04 -1.45 11.07
C GLU A 287 -21.21 -2.10 11.83
N ALA A 288 -21.97 -2.97 11.16
CA ALA A 288 -23.11 -3.66 11.79
C ALA A 288 -22.67 -4.54 12.97
N GLU A 289 -21.56 -5.27 12.81
CA GLU A 289 -20.99 -6.11 13.88
C GLU A 289 -20.48 -5.30 15.08
N GLU A 290 -20.03 -4.06 14.88
CA GLU A 290 -19.62 -3.16 15.96
C GLU A 290 -20.82 -2.56 16.71
N SER A 291 -21.91 -2.22 16.01
CA SER A 291 -23.12 -1.66 16.64
C SER A 291 -23.85 -2.65 17.55
N ASP A 292 -23.73 -3.96 17.28
CA ASP A 292 -24.35 -5.01 18.10
C ASP A 292 -23.56 -5.30 19.40
N ASN A 293 -22.32 -4.83 19.52
CA ASN A 293 -21.44 -5.07 20.66
C ASN A 293 -21.33 -3.82 21.56
N GLU A 294 -22.39 -3.49 22.29
CA GLU A 294 -22.50 -2.32 23.19
C GLU A 294 -21.40 -2.19 24.28
N ALA A 295 -20.59 -3.24 24.53
CA ALA A 295 -19.64 -3.29 25.65
C ALA A 295 -18.25 -2.69 25.38
N THR A 296 -17.89 -2.35 24.13
CA THR A 296 -16.57 -1.78 23.81
C THR A 296 -16.68 -0.70 22.76
N VAL A 297 -17.18 0.48 23.14
CA VAL A 297 -17.01 1.70 22.35
C VAL A 297 -15.54 2.13 22.45
N ASN A 298 -14.67 1.40 21.74
CA ASN A 298 -13.32 1.85 21.45
C ASN A 298 -13.44 2.92 20.36
N PHE A 299 -13.01 4.13 20.67
CA PHE A 299 -13.12 5.37 19.89
C PHE A 299 -12.37 5.38 18.52
N SER A 300 -12.36 4.29 17.74
CA SER A 300 -11.42 4.11 16.63
C SER A 300 -11.92 3.34 15.39
N SER A 301 -13.18 2.96 15.25
CA SER A 301 -13.62 2.41 13.96
C SER A 301 -13.89 3.53 12.96
N ILE A 302 -12.84 3.89 12.22
CA ILE A 302 -12.96 4.83 11.11
C ILE A 302 -13.86 4.15 10.07
N PHE A 303 -15.10 4.62 9.93
CA PHE A 303 -16.02 4.18 8.88
C PHE A 303 -15.31 4.21 7.51
N ASN A 304 -15.13 3.04 6.90
CA ASN A 304 -14.33 2.93 5.68
C ASN A 304 -15.13 3.36 4.45
N THR A 305 -14.95 4.62 4.02
CA THR A 305 -15.57 5.18 2.82
C THR A 305 -14.78 4.95 1.52
N ARG A 306 -13.65 4.25 1.59
CA ARG A 306 -12.70 4.15 0.47
C ARG A 306 -13.29 3.41 -0.73
N GLY A 307 -14.06 2.35 -0.51
CA GLY A 307 -14.79 1.64 -1.56
C GLY A 307 -15.75 2.55 -2.32
N LYS A 308 -16.59 3.30 -1.60
CA LYS A 308 -17.54 4.28 -2.18
C LYS A 308 -16.80 5.35 -3.00
N LEU A 309 -15.69 5.87 -2.51
CA LEU A 309 -14.87 6.85 -3.26
C LEU A 309 -14.17 6.23 -4.47
N GLY A 310 -13.63 5.01 -4.32
CA GLY A 310 -12.99 4.24 -5.37
C GLY A 310 -13.93 3.95 -6.53
N TYR A 311 -15.18 3.57 -6.22
CA TYR A 311 -16.25 3.41 -7.19
C TYR A 311 -16.44 4.69 -8.02
N LEU A 312 -16.64 5.83 -7.37
CA LEU A 312 -16.85 7.11 -8.06
C LEU A 312 -15.66 7.49 -8.95
N GLN A 313 -14.43 7.23 -8.51
CA GLN A 313 -13.23 7.45 -9.33
C GLN A 313 -13.22 6.58 -10.59
N VAL A 314 -13.66 5.33 -10.50
CA VAL A 314 -13.76 4.41 -11.66
C VAL A 314 -14.88 4.84 -12.59
N ALA A 315 -16.06 5.14 -12.06
CA ALA A 315 -17.21 5.62 -12.84
C ALA A 315 -16.85 6.90 -13.61
N GLU A 316 -16.25 7.88 -12.93
CA GLU A 316 -15.75 9.10 -13.56
C GLU A 316 -14.80 8.79 -14.74
N LYS A 317 -13.87 7.84 -14.54
CA LYS A 317 -12.90 7.48 -15.57
C LYS A 317 -13.53 6.73 -16.73
N LEU A 318 -14.49 5.85 -16.47
CA LEU A 318 -15.28 5.17 -17.50
C LEU A 318 -16.01 6.18 -18.36
N PHE A 319 -16.70 7.14 -17.74
CA PHE A 319 -17.41 8.19 -18.46
C PHE A 319 -16.50 8.94 -19.43
N GLU A 320 -15.36 9.43 -18.94
CA GLU A 320 -14.40 10.16 -19.77
C GLU A 320 -13.84 9.30 -20.91
N SER A 321 -13.53 8.04 -20.63
CA SER A 321 -12.82 7.18 -21.56
C SER A 321 -13.75 6.65 -22.65
N LEU A 322 -14.96 6.23 -22.28
CA LEU A 322 -15.99 5.77 -23.22
C LEU A 322 -16.47 6.91 -24.11
N GLN A 323 -16.72 8.10 -23.55
CA GLN A 323 -17.08 9.28 -24.33
C GLN A 323 -16.00 9.66 -25.37
N LYS A 324 -14.72 9.49 -25.03
CA LYS A 324 -13.61 9.72 -25.97
C LYS A 324 -13.55 8.69 -27.09
N ILE A 325 -13.97 7.45 -26.83
CA ILE A 325 -14.01 6.37 -27.82
C ILE A 325 -15.19 6.58 -28.78
N ASN A 326 -16.39 6.77 -28.25
CA ASN A 326 -17.58 7.15 -29.01
C ASN A 326 -18.37 8.20 -28.22
N ARG A 327 -18.67 9.34 -28.85
CA ARG A 327 -19.41 10.45 -28.22
C ARG A 327 -20.81 10.04 -27.78
N ASP A 328 -21.42 9.06 -28.45
CA ASP A 328 -22.76 8.55 -28.13
C ASP A 328 -22.82 7.94 -26.72
N TRP A 329 -21.67 7.50 -26.17
CA TRP A 329 -21.60 7.02 -24.79
C TRP A 329 -22.04 8.05 -23.76
N ARG A 330 -21.93 9.36 -24.06
CA ARG A 330 -22.46 10.38 -23.16
C ARG A 330 -23.95 10.16 -22.93
N ASP A 331 -24.72 10.12 -24.02
CA ASP A 331 -26.18 10.02 -23.97
C ASP A 331 -26.62 8.65 -23.42
N VAL A 332 -25.83 7.59 -23.69
CA VAL A 332 -26.02 6.27 -23.07
C VAL A 332 -25.84 6.38 -21.55
N LEU A 333 -24.69 6.90 -21.08
CA LEU A 333 -24.34 6.99 -19.66
C LEU A 333 -25.22 7.93 -18.84
N THR A 334 -25.80 8.96 -19.45
CA THR A 334 -26.74 9.88 -18.80
C THR A 334 -28.19 9.41 -18.89
N CYS A 335 -28.45 8.31 -19.59
CA CYS A 335 -29.78 7.82 -19.96
C CYS A 335 -30.64 8.91 -20.64
N SER A 336 -30.04 9.68 -21.56
CA SER A 336 -30.76 10.70 -22.33
C SER A 336 -31.69 10.04 -23.37
N LYS A 337 -32.95 10.50 -23.44
CA LYS A 337 -34.09 9.85 -24.12
C LYS A 337 -33.95 9.62 -25.64
N ARG A 338 -32.89 10.10 -26.30
CA ARG A 338 -32.77 10.09 -27.77
C ARG A 338 -32.01 8.91 -28.39
N ILE A 339 -31.46 8.00 -27.59
CA ILE A 339 -30.64 6.88 -28.10
C ILE A 339 -31.14 5.53 -27.59
N GLN A 340 -32.43 5.23 -27.80
CA GLN A 340 -32.92 3.86 -27.57
C GLN A 340 -32.97 3.03 -28.86
N GLU A 341 -33.08 3.65 -30.03
CA GLU A 341 -33.34 2.92 -31.29
C GLU A 341 -32.11 2.77 -32.20
N SER A 342 -31.22 3.77 -32.31
CA SER A 342 -30.09 3.73 -33.25
C SER A 342 -28.84 2.98 -32.76
N LEU A 343 -28.51 3.05 -31.47
CA LEU A 343 -27.37 2.30 -30.88
C LEU A 343 -27.77 0.96 -30.22
N ALA A 344 -29.05 0.59 -30.30
CA ALA A 344 -29.56 -0.72 -29.87
C ALA A 344 -28.86 -1.90 -30.52
N VAL A 345 -28.36 -1.70 -31.74
CA VAL A 345 -27.70 -2.74 -32.55
C VAL A 345 -26.23 -2.91 -32.15
N GLN A 346 -25.60 -1.90 -31.55
CA GLN A 346 -24.17 -1.93 -31.18
C GLN A 346 -23.93 -2.31 -29.72
N PHE A 347 -24.88 -2.03 -28.83
CA PHE A 347 -24.74 -2.33 -27.40
C PHE A 347 -25.53 -3.55 -27.00
N THR A 348 -24.84 -4.57 -26.51
CA THR A 348 -25.47 -5.75 -25.92
C THR A 348 -26.36 -5.36 -24.74
N ARG A 349 -27.41 -6.15 -24.45
CA ARG A 349 -28.29 -5.97 -23.28
C ARG A 349 -27.52 -5.74 -21.98
N LYS A 350 -26.38 -6.43 -21.81
CA LYS A 350 -25.49 -6.29 -20.64
C LYS A 350 -24.92 -4.87 -20.50
N SER A 351 -24.56 -4.21 -21.60
CA SER A 351 -24.02 -2.84 -21.60
C SER A 351 -25.09 -1.80 -21.21
N ARG A 352 -26.35 -2.02 -21.61
CA ARG A 352 -27.48 -1.17 -21.20
C ARG A 352 -27.75 -1.29 -19.71
N ASN A 353 -27.84 -2.51 -19.19
CA ASN A 353 -28.05 -2.74 -17.75
C ASN A 353 -26.92 -2.15 -16.93
N LEU A 354 -25.66 -2.35 -17.34
CA LEU A 354 -24.50 -1.73 -16.69
C LEU A 354 -24.63 -0.21 -16.61
N THR A 355 -25.10 0.42 -17.68
CA THR A 355 -25.21 1.87 -17.74
C THR A 355 -26.28 2.43 -16.80
N ILE A 356 -27.48 1.83 -16.83
CA ILE A 356 -28.58 2.19 -15.92
C ILE A 356 -28.11 2.04 -14.48
N ASN A 357 -27.44 0.94 -14.18
CA ASN A 357 -26.93 0.64 -12.86
C ASN A 357 -25.84 1.65 -12.43
N LEU A 358 -24.88 2.00 -13.31
CA LEU A 358 -23.86 3.00 -13.02
C LEU A 358 -24.44 4.37 -12.64
N ARG A 359 -25.46 4.84 -13.37
CA ARG A 359 -26.10 6.13 -13.06
C ARG A 359 -26.79 6.09 -11.69
N ALA A 360 -27.56 5.05 -11.40
CA ALA A 360 -28.23 4.87 -10.11
C ALA A 360 -27.22 4.74 -8.96
N GLU A 361 -26.18 3.94 -9.13
CA GLU A 361 -25.13 3.68 -8.15
C GLU A 361 -24.25 4.91 -7.87
N VAL A 362 -24.00 5.76 -8.88
CA VAL A 362 -23.35 7.08 -8.69
C VAL A 362 -24.25 8.00 -7.87
N LYS A 363 -25.56 8.07 -8.16
CA LYS A 363 -26.51 8.87 -7.37
C LYS A 363 -26.54 8.42 -5.90
N LYS A 364 -26.62 7.12 -5.66
CA LYS A 364 -26.62 6.51 -4.32
C LYS A 364 -25.38 6.94 -3.51
N ARG A 365 -24.18 6.78 -4.08
CA ARG A 365 -22.91 7.13 -3.40
C ARG A 365 -22.72 8.63 -3.25
N PHE A 366 -23.20 9.44 -4.20
CA PHE A 366 -23.23 10.88 -4.03
C PHE A 366 -24.10 11.30 -2.84
N GLY A 367 -25.33 10.77 -2.75
CA GLY A 367 -26.23 11.02 -1.63
C GLY A 367 -25.63 10.62 -0.28
N PHE A 368 -24.90 9.49 -0.26
CA PHE A 368 -24.11 9.09 0.92
C PHE A 368 -23.08 10.16 1.29
N PHE A 369 -22.22 10.61 0.37
CA PHE A 369 -21.16 11.57 0.70
C PHE A 369 -21.70 12.95 1.09
N GLU A 370 -22.81 13.39 0.52
CA GLU A 370 -23.48 14.63 0.94
C GLU A 370 -23.93 14.56 2.40
N LYS A 371 -24.56 13.45 2.80
CA LYS A 371 -24.97 13.23 4.20
C LYS A 371 -23.73 13.09 5.11
N TYR A 372 -22.82 12.19 4.76
CA TYR A 372 -21.64 11.86 5.56
C TYR A 372 -20.75 13.08 5.82
N LEU A 373 -20.41 13.87 4.79
CA LEU A 373 -19.53 15.04 4.94
C LEU A 373 -20.22 16.24 5.62
N THR A 374 -21.56 16.26 5.64
CA THR A 374 -22.33 17.33 6.29
C THR A 374 -22.55 17.06 7.77
N TYR A 375 -22.91 15.83 8.12
CA TYR A 375 -23.38 15.48 9.46
C TYR A 375 -22.35 14.74 10.31
N SER A 376 -21.42 14.00 9.71
CA SER A 376 -20.55 13.10 10.48
C SER A 376 -19.21 13.72 10.88
N LYS A 377 -18.89 14.97 10.45
CA LYS A 377 -17.62 15.70 10.67
C LYS A 377 -16.46 14.80 11.15
N PRO A 378 -15.91 13.93 10.29
CA PRO A 378 -14.86 13.02 10.70
C PRO A 378 -13.56 13.78 10.99
N ASP A 379 -13.23 13.95 12.28
CA ASP A 379 -12.00 14.59 12.79
C ASP A 379 -10.70 13.92 12.31
N SER A 380 -10.79 12.72 11.70
CA SER A 380 -9.67 11.84 11.39
C SER A 380 -9.49 11.47 9.91
N MET A 381 -10.18 12.14 8.97
CA MET A 381 -10.00 11.75 7.55
C MET A 381 -8.55 11.95 7.12
N LYS A 382 -7.92 10.85 6.69
CA LYS A 382 -6.65 10.89 5.95
C LYS A 382 -6.80 11.55 4.58
N ASP A 383 -8.03 11.67 4.10
CA ASP A 383 -8.40 12.26 2.82
C ASP A 383 -9.16 13.58 3.07
N ASP A 384 -8.76 14.66 2.40
CA ASP A 384 -9.35 15.99 2.59
C ASP A 384 -10.87 15.97 2.28
N PRO A 385 -11.75 16.31 3.24
CA PRO A 385 -13.20 16.39 3.01
C PRO A 385 -13.58 17.25 1.80
N ILE A 386 -12.81 18.31 1.51
CA ILE A 386 -13.00 19.17 0.34
C ILE A 386 -12.71 18.38 -0.94
N TYR A 387 -11.64 17.59 -0.96
CA TYR A 387 -11.29 16.72 -2.08
C TYR A 387 -12.39 15.69 -2.36
N ILE A 388 -12.91 15.03 -1.31
CA ILE A 388 -13.98 14.02 -1.46
C ILE A 388 -15.25 14.67 -1.99
N ARG A 389 -15.69 15.79 -1.40
CA ARG A 389 -16.88 16.51 -1.84
C ARG A 389 -16.76 16.93 -3.30
N LYS A 390 -15.62 17.48 -3.71
CA LYS A 390 -15.37 17.88 -5.09
C LYS A 390 -15.50 16.67 -6.03
N ARG A 391 -14.85 15.55 -5.71
CA ARG A 391 -14.90 14.33 -6.53
C ARG A 391 -16.31 13.77 -6.67
N ALA A 392 -17.07 13.71 -5.57
CA ALA A 392 -18.45 13.22 -5.60
C ALA A 392 -19.33 14.11 -6.50
N ASN A 393 -19.22 15.44 -6.37
CA ASN A 393 -19.95 16.39 -7.19
C ASN A 393 -19.56 16.30 -8.68
N ASP A 394 -18.26 16.28 -8.99
CA ASP A 394 -17.75 16.20 -10.37
C ASP A 394 -18.24 14.91 -11.07
N CYS A 395 -18.21 13.77 -10.36
CA CYS A 395 -18.71 12.51 -10.89
C CYS A 395 -20.24 12.53 -11.07
N TYR A 396 -20.99 13.01 -10.08
CA TYR A 396 -22.45 13.09 -10.16
C TYR A 396 -22.91 13.95 -11.34
N ALA A 397 -22.32 15.14 -11.50
CA ALA A 397 -22.68 16.08 -12.56
C ALA A 397 -22.49 15.47 -13.97
N LYS A 398 -21.51 14.58 -14.15
CA LYS A 398 -21.29 13.86 -15.42
C LYS A 398 -22.44 12.91 -15.75
N TYR A 399 -22.98 12.19 -14.76
CA TYR A 399 -23.99 11.14 -14.98
C TYR A 399 -25.45 11.63 -14.92
N VAL A 400 -25.71 12.79 -14.30
CA VAL A 400 -27.08 13.26 -14.05
C VAL A 400 -27.42 14.53 -14.85
N GLU A 401 -26.47 15.13 -15.58
CA GLU A 401 -26.59 16.34 -16.44
C GLU A 401 -27.07 17.62 -15.74
N LYS A 402 -27.68 17.54 -14.56
CA LYS A 402 -27.96 18.68 -13.68
C LYS A 402 -27.12 18.57 -12.41
N PRO A 403 -26.24 19.54 -12.11
CA PRO A 403 -25.64 19.60 -10.78
C PRO A 403 -26.75 19.81 -9.74
N PRO A 404 -26.62 19.26 -8.52
CA PRO A 404 -27.51 19.62 -7.44
C PRO A 404 -27.39 21.13 -7.24
N ARG A 405 -28.54 21.82 -7.18
CA ARG A 405 -28.54 23.19 -6.68
C ARG A 405 -28.03 23.12 -5.25
N VAL A 406 -26.85 23.65 -5.00
CA VAL A 406 -26.46 24.02 -3.64
C VAL A 406 -27.58 24.94 -3.11
N LEU A 407 -28.07 24.65 -1.90
CA LEU A 407 -29.15 25.29 -1.15
C LEU A 407 -30.60 24.90 -1.50
N LYS A 408 -31.23 24.09 -0.64
CA LYS A 408 -32.10 24.54 0.47
C LYS A 408 -32.61 23.32 1.25
N MET A 409 -32.70 23.51 2.57
CA MET A 409 -33.37 22.62 3.50
C MET A 409 -34.77 22.20 3.01
N MET A 410 -35.13 20.95 3.35
CA MET A 410 -36.48 20.40 3.41
C MET A 410 -37.24 20.32 2.07
N HIS A 411 -37.40 19.11 1.54
CA HIS A 411 -38.68 18.40 1.57
C HIS A 411 -38.48 16.97 1.07
N GLU A 412 -39.17 16.05 1.74
CA GLU A 412 -39.39 14.67 1.33
C GLU A 412 -40.16 14.68 0.01
N ASP A 413 -39.62 14.06 -1.03
CA ASP A 413 -40.40 13.60 -2.17
C ASP A 413 -40.21 12.08 -2.23
N GLU A 414 -41.33 11.37 -2.10
CA GLU A 414 -41.45 9.91 -2.23
C GLU A 414 -41.10 9.49 -3.66
N ASP A 415 -40.09 8.62 -3.82
CA ASP A 415 -39.75 8.02 -5.10
C ASP A 415 -40.65 6.79 -5.36
N GLU A 416 -41.30 6.78 -6.53
CA GLU A 416 -41.94 5.61 -7.12
C GLU A 416 -40.91 4.47 -7.27
N MET A 417 -41.27 3.27 -6.79
CA MET A 417 -40.44 2.08 -6.91
C MET A 417 -40.38 1.59 -8.38
N GLU A 418 -39.32 1.96 -9.10
CA GLU A 418 -38.87 1.20 -10.28
C GLU A 418 -38.14 -0.06 -9.79
N GLU A 419 -38.59 -1.24 -10.23
CA GLU A 419 -37.99 -2.53 -9.88
C GLU A 419 -36.50 -2.60 -10.28
N ASP A 420 -35.63 -2.70 -9.27
CA ASP A 420 -34.19 -2.89 -9.41
C ASP A 420 -33.87 -4.24 -10.07
N VAL A 421 -33.32 -4.22 -11.29
CA VAL A 421 -32.69 -5.41 -11.89
C VAL A 421 -31.26 -5.54 -11.37
N ILE A 422 -31.10 -6.32 -10.31
CA ILE A 422 -29.80 -6.71 -9.74
C ILE A 422 -29.10 -7.68 -10.73
N VAL A 423 -27.95 -7.27 -11.28
CA VAL A 423 -27.09 -8.17 -12.05
C VAL A 423 -26.33 -9.04 -11.05
N THR A 424 -26.56 -10.35 -11.10
CA THR A 424 -25.99 -11.29 -10.15
C THR A 424 -24.63 -11.82 -10.63
N MET A 425 -23.82 -12.33 -9.70
CA MET A 425 -22.52 -12.97 -9.99
C MET A 425 -22.61 -14.05 -11.08
N THR A 426 -23.76 -14.72 -11.17
CA THR A 426 -24.07 -15.75 -12.18
C THR A 426 -24.08 -15.17 -13.61
N ASP A 427 -24.61 -13.96 -13.79
CA ASP A 427 -24.75 -13.30 -15.10
C ASP A 427 -23.38 -12.89 -15.71
N LEU A 428 -22.39 -12.67 -14.84
CA LEU A 428 -21.00 -12.32 -15.17
C LEU A 428 -20.14 -13.57 -15.42
N GLN A 429 -20.31 -14.64 -14.63
CA GLN A 429 -19.61 -15.90 -14.88
C GLN A 429 -20.03 -16.55 -16.21
N GLU A 430 -21.29 -16.35 -16.61
CA GLU A 430 -21.79 -16.79 -17.91
C GLU A 430 -21.35 -15.88 -19.06
N PHE A 431 -20.97 -14.62 -18.79
CA PHE A 431 -20.32 -13.76 -19.77
C PHE A 431 -18.92 -14.27 -20.14
N LEU A 432 -18.11 -14.61 -19.12
CA LEU A 432 -16.74 -15.09 -19.32
C LEU A 432 -16.68 -16.47 -19.99
N ARG A 433 -17.69 -17.32 -19.78
CA ARG A 433 -17.76 -18.66 -20.39
C ARG A 433 -18.12 -18.66 -21.89
N ARG A 434 -18.65 -17.56 -22.42
CA ARG A 434 -19.11 -17.46 -23.82
C ARG A 434 -18.08 -16.82 -24.77
N GLU A 435 -16.95 -16.32 -24.27
CA GLU A 435 -15.86 -15.81 -25.12
C GLU A 435 -14.85 -16.90 -25.55
N ASP A 436 -14.98 -18.13 -25.03
CA ASP A 436 -14.14 -19.30 -25.38
C ASP A 436 -14.82 -20.26 -26.40
N THR A 437 -15.92 -19.84 -27.04
CA THR A 437 -16.59 -20.56 -28.15
C THR A 437 -16.94 -19.59 -29.25
#